data_AF-A0A195E1X3-F1
#
_entry.id   AF-A0A195E1X3-F1
#
_cell.length_a   1.000
_cell.length_b   1.000
_cell.length_c   1.000
_cell.angle_alpha   90.00
_cell.angle_beta   90.00
_cell.angle_gamma   90.00
#
_symmetry.space_group_name_H-M   'P 1'
#
loop_
_entity.id
_entity.type
_entity.pdbx_description
1 polymer ?
#
loop_
_entity_poly.entity_id
_entity_poly.type
_entity_poly.pdbx_seq_one_letter_code
_entity_poly.pdbx_strand_id
1 'polypeptide(L)'
;MSYLLRILLIFICQMLCLEIQTAKNGRQINSCIKKHQKSLYSFLSKTFHRIAIVRNLKRHAYVTFKMEDFCALITPHEETIVQREYVDKYTNFYGFCISLFYMSLFGLFVGPVMLDQPLPTAAEFPFDASRQPLRAITYIHQIIVGLFISAHLCVNAFTALLLWLVSARFKLLTEEFRTITNIYNLAKCIKKHQKLIEYAGEVALTVRPFAMVTVLFTTIALIIYGLVFIAKVPLSLKIQCILLSSCAFIEVFMYAWPAEHLIHVSTNVAQAAFETDWCAKSEYLRKNLQMIILRSQKPILVVLPCGLPSLSLRYYASLVTFEMENFCELLKPREEAILQRYINKCVYFYGGSMFWIYLSAIFIMSGPVTLDQPFPTNAEYPFDVYHQPLRSIIFIQQTIACVQGAAQLCMNIFMALLIWFTSARLEILIEKLQRITNISELKKCIQEHQNLLKYAEEVTILIRPIALSTVSLSTIALIIVGLILLTDQPLSMKIQCVGIMFSGLSVVFMYTWPAEHLIHISDDIGQAVFDTEWYQQPIALRKTLQIVMLRAQKPIIISVPCVMPALSLKYYASVRN
;
A
#
# COMPACT_ATOMS: atom_id res chain seq x y z
N MET A 1 -36.02 -26.22 2.75
CA MET A 1 -34.71 -26.69 3.30
C MET A 1 -34.92 -27.38 4.65
N SER A 2 -35.67 -28.49 4.71
CA SER A 2 -36.03 -29.21 5.96
C SER A 2 -36.06 -30.74 5.80
N TYR A 3 -36.36 -31.26 4.59
CA TYR A 3 -36.36 -32.70 4.29
C TYR A 3 -34.96 -33.31 4.14
N LEU A 4 -34.00 -32.59 3.56
CA LEU A 4 -32.61 -33.06 3.41
C LEU A 4 -31.90 -33.21 4.78
N LEU A 5 -32.29 -32.40 5.77
CA LEU A 5 -31.71 -32.40 7.11
C LEU A 5 -32.21 -33.60 7.95
N ARG A 6 -33.47 -34.02 7.76
CA ARG A 6 -34.03 -35.22 8.43
C ARG A 6 -33.45 -36.52 7.87
N ILE A 7 -33.22 -36.60 6.55
CA ILE A 7 -32.60 -37.78 5.91
C ILE A 7 -31.13 -37.93 6.36
N LEU A 8 -30.40 -36.81 6.51
CA LEU A 8 -29.03 -36.84 7.05
C LEU A 8 -28.99 -37.28 8.53
N LEU A 9 -29.93 -36.84 9.36
CA LEU A 9 -29.99 -37.20 10.79
C LEU A 9 -30.32 -38.68 11.03
N ILE A 10 -31.17 -39.28 10.18
CA ILE A 10 -31.52 -40.71 10.26
C ILE A 10 -30.31 -41.58 9.84
N PHE A 11 -29.58 -41.18 8.80
CA PHE A 11 -28.36 -41.86 8.37
C PHE A 11 -27.24 -41.79 9.42
N ILE A 12 -27.14 -40.67 10.14
CA ILE A 12 -26.13 -40.46 11.19
C ILE A 12 -26.48 -41.26 12.46
N CYS A 13 -27.77 -41.38 12.83
CA CYS A 13 -28.20 -42.24 13.95
C CYS A 13 -28.02 -43.74 13.67
N GLN A 14 -28.23 -44.20 12.43
CA GLN A 14 -27.99 -45.60 12.05
C GLN A 14 -26.49 -45.95 12.05
N MET A 15 -25.62 -45.01 11.66
CA MET A 15 -24.16 -45.18 11.73
C MET A 15 -23.64 -45.23 13.18
N LEU A 16 -24.23 -44.43 14.08
CA LEU A 16 -23.87 -44.42 15.50
C LEU A 16 -24.34 -45.67 16.27
N CYS A 17 -25.48 -46.27 15.89
CA CYS A 17 -25.94 -47.53 16.48
C CYS A 17 -25.10 -48.75 16.06
N LEU A 18 -24.50 -48.74 14.87
CA LEU A 18 -23.68 -49.86 14.38
C LEU A 18 -22.29 -49.94 15.03
N GLU A 19 -21.73 -48.81 15.49
CA GLU A 19 -20.39 -48.78 16.10
C GLU A 19 -20.36 -49.15 17.59
N ILE A 20 -21.51 -49.18 18.28
CA ILE A 20 -21.58 -49.51 19.73
C ILE A 20 -21.53 -51.03 19.98
N GLN A 21 -21.77 -51.88 18.97
CA GLN A 21 -21.99 -53.31 19.17
C GLN A 21 -20.75 -54.21 18.93
N THR A 22 -19.58 -53.66 18.64
CA THR A 22 -18.40 -54.46 18.18
C THR A 22 -17.11 -54.27 18.99
N ALA A 23 -17.16 -53.80 20.23
CA ALA A 23 -15.96 -53.64 21.06
C ALA A 23 -15.77 -54.79 22.06
N LYS A 24 -15.16 -55.90 21.62
CA LYS A 24 -14.55 -56.92 22.50
C LYS A 24 -13.15 -57.29 22.00
N ASN A 25 -12.13 -56.58 22.49
CA ASN A 25 -10.82 -57.10 22.95
C ASN A 25 -9.73 -56.01 22.98
N GLY A 26 -9.08 -55.87 24.14
CA GLY A 26 -8.23 -54.75 24.55
C GLY A 26 -6.88 -54.55 23.84
N ARG A 27 -6.61 -55.19 22.69
CA ARG A 27 -5.39 -54.92 21.89
C ARG A 27 -5.60 -53.92 20.74
N GLN A 28 -6.84 -53.54 20.43
CA GLN A 28 -7.16 -52.48 19.46
C GLN A 28 -7.10 -51.06 20.04
N ILE A 29 -6.95 -50.89 21.36
CA ILE A 29 -7.09 -49.59 22.02
C ILE A 29 -5.99 -48.60 21.58
N ASN A 30 -4.73 -49.02 21.43
CA ASN A 30 -3.65 -48.10 21.04
C ASN A 30 -3.70 -47.67 19.56
N SER A 31 -4.18 -48.53 18.66
CA SER A 31 -4.39 -48.15 17.25
C SER A 31 -5.69 -47.36 17.07
N CYS A 32 -6.71 -47.66 17.88
CA CYS A 32 -7.95 -46.90 17.97
C CYS A 32 -7.70 -45.49 18.54
N ILE A 33 -6.84 -45.33 19.54
CA ILE A 33 -6.44 -44.00 20.08
C ILE A 33 -5.70 -43.18 19.01
N LYS A 34 -4.76 -43.75 18.26
CA LYS A 34 -4.09 -43.03 17.15
C LYS A 34 -5.05 -42.68 16.00
N LYS A 35 -5.98 -43.57 15.67
CA LYS A 35 -7.02 -43.35 14.63
C LYS A 35 -8.06 -42.33 15.10
N HIS A 36 -8.47 -42.37 16.36
CA HIS A 36 -9.33 -41.38 17.01
C HIS A 36 -8.61 -40.05 17.22
N GLN A 37 -7.30 -39.98 17.48
CA GLN A 37 -6.59 -38.70 17.56
C GLN A 37 -6.51 -38.01 16.18
N LYS A 38 -6.31 -38.77 15.10
CA LYS A 38 -6.31 -38.26 13.72
C LYS A 38 -7.73 -37.92 13.23
N SER A 39 -8.72 -38.71 13.62
CA SER A 39 -10.15 -38.46 13.36
C SER A 39 -10.68 -37.28 14.18
N LEU A 40 -10.28 -37.15 15.45
CA LEU A 40 -10.60 -36.03 16.33
C LEU A 40 -9.91 -34.76 15.86
N TYR A 41 -8.65 -34.81 15.39
CA TYR A 41 -8.00 -33.66 14.76
C TYR A 41 -8.69 -33.26 13.45
N SER A 42 -9.06 -34.21 12.60
CA SER A 42 -9.83 -33.94 11.38
C SER A 42 -11.24 -33.41 11.67
N PHE A 43 -11.89 -33.97 12.69
CA PHE A 43 -13.21 -33.56 13.15
C PHE A 43 -13.14 -32.17 13.76
N LEU A 44 -12.26 -31.93 14.75
CA LEU A 44 -11.98 -30.63 15.34
C LEU A 44 -11.61 -29.62 14.25
N SER A 45 -10.70 -29.93 13.32
CA SER A 45 -10.37 -29.07 12.18
C SER A 45 -11.59 -28.72 11.34
N LYS A 46 -12.43 -29.70 10.98
CA LYS A 46 -13.70 -29.48 10.27
C LYS A 46 -14.72 -28.70 11.10
N THR A 47 -14.77 -28.91 12.42
CA THR A 47 -15.70 -28.20 13.32
C THR A 47 -15.24 -26.76 13.52
N PHE A 48 -13.95 -26.52 13.79
CA PHE A 48 -13.33 -25.20 13.84
C PHE A 48 -13.49 -24.46 12.51
N HIS A 49 -13.32 -25.15 11.37
CA HIS A 49 -13.54 -24.57 10.05
C HIS A 49 -15.02 -24.18 9.84
N ARG A 50 -15.97 -25.06 10.19
CA ARG A 50 -17.42 -24.73 10.15
C ARG A 50 -17.79 -23.60 11.11
N ILE A 51 -17.25 -23.60 12.32
CA ILE A 51 -17.45 -22.53 13.32
C ILE A 51 -16.87 -21.22 12.80
N ALA A 52 -15.68 -21.23 12.18
CA ALA A 52 -15.07 -20.05 11.56
C ALA A 52 -15.91 -19.52 10.39
N ILE A 53 -16.42 -20.40 9.53
CA ILE A 53 -17.32 -20.04 8.42
C ILE A 53 -18.62 -19.42 8.95
N VAL A 54 -19.29 -20.07 9.91
CA VAL A 54 -20.52 -19.55 10.51
C VAL A 54 -20.28 -18.23 11.24
N ARG A 55 -19.13 -18.06 11.91
CA ARG A 55 -18.74 -16.81 12.55
C ARG A 55 -18.51 -15.70 11.54
N ASN A 56 -17.82 -15.98 10.43
CA ASN A 56 -17.58 -15.02 9.36
C ASN A 56 -18.87 -14.65 8.62
N LEU A 57 -19.80 -15.59 8.43
CA LEU A 57 -21.13 -15.33 7.85
C LEU A 57 -21.98 -14.46 8.76
N LYS A 58 -22.02 -14.75 10.08
CA LYS A 58 -22.72 -13.91 11.06
C LYS A 58 -22.13 -12.49 11.13
N ARG A 59 -20.81 -12.36 11.06
CA ARG A 59 -20.12 -11.07 10.99
C ARG A 59 -20.46 -10.30 9.73
N HIS A 60 -20.43 -10.96 8.57
CA HIS A 60 -20.87 -10.34 7.32
C HIS A 60 -22.31 -9.83 7.41
N ALA A 61 -23.24 -10.64 7.90
CA ALA A 61 -24.63 -10.24 8.08
C ALA A 61 -24.76 -9.03 9.04
N TYR A 62 -24.00 -9.02 10.14
CA TYR A 62 -23.97 -7.89 11.07
C TYR A 62 -23.44 -6.61 10.42
N VAL A 63 -22.32 -6.70 9.69
CA VAL A 63 -21.70 -5.56 9.01
C VAL A 63 -22.65 -4.98 7.95
N THR A 64 -23.25 -5.83 7.12
CA THR A 64 -24.19 -5.40 6.07
C THR A 64 -25.44 -4.78 6.68
N PHE A 65 -26.01 -5.37 7.73
CA PHE A 65 -27.14 -4.79 8.45
C PHE A 65 -26.82 -3.40 9.00
N LYS A 66 -25.63 -3.22 9.59
CA LYS A 66 -25.19 -1.92 10.11
C LYS A 66 -24.86 -0.89 9.03
N MET A 67 -24.50 -1.33 7.85
CA MET A 67 -24.39 -0.48 6.67
C MET A 67 -25.78 -0.01 6.22
N GLU A 68 -26.75 -0.92 6.07
CA GLU A 68 -28.12 -0.59 5.67
C GLU A 68 -28.79 0.38 6.66
N ASP A 69 -28.64 0.13 7.96
CA ASP A 69 -29.09 1.01 9.05
C ASP A 69 -28.50 2.43 8.91
N PHE A 70 -27.20 2.54 8.57
CA PHE A 70 -26.58 3.84 8.33
C PHE A 70 -27.10 4.53 7.06
N CYS A 71 -27.24 3.80 5.95
CA CYS A 71 -27.78 4.34 4.70
C CYS A 71 -29.23 4.80 4.84
N ALA A 72 -30.03 4.15 5.69
CA ALA A 72 -31.42 4.56 5.96
C ALA A 72 -31.51 5.81 6.85
N LEU A 73 -30.50 6.05 7.69
CA LEU A 73 -30.50 7.13 8.70
C LEU A 73 -29.62 8.34 8.32
N ILE A 74 -28.98 8.31 7.15
CA ILE A 74 -28.08 9.38 6.71
C ILE A 74 -28.86 10.68 6.46
N THR A 75 -28.34 11.80 6.94
CA THR A 75 -28.97 13.11 6.66
C THR A 75 -28.61 13.58 5.25
N PRO A 76 -29.46 14.38 4.57
CA PRO A 76 -29.16 14.86 3.21
C PRO A 76 -27.83 15.61 3.11
N HIS A 77 -27.44 16.34 4.16
CA HIS A 77 -26.15 17.02 4.21
C HIS A 77 -24.97 16.03 4.26
N GLU A 78 -25.03 15.02 5.13
CA GLU A 78 -24.01 13.97 5.21
C GLU A 78 -23.94 13.16 3.90
N GLU A 79 -25.08 12.89 3.28
CA GLU A 79 -25.17 12.19 1.99
C GLU A 79 -24.43 12.94 0.88
N THR A 80 -24.61 14.26 0.77
CA THR A 80 -23.87 15.06 -0.22
C THR A 80 -22.35 15.03 -0.02
N ILE A 81 -21.88 14.99 1.23
CA ILE A 81 -20.45 14.88 1.55
C ILE A 81 -19.92 13.51 1.14
N VAL A 82 -20.64 12.43 1.48
CA VAL A 82 -20.25 11.06 1.11
C VAL A 82 -20.26 10.90 -0.42
N GLN A 83 -21.27 11.43 -1.09
CA GLN A 83 -21.40 11.38 -2.54
C GLN A 83 -20.20 12.04 -3.23
N ARG A 84 -19.89 13.29 -2.86
CA ARG A 84 -18.83 14.09 -3.48
C ARG A 84 -17.42 13.56 -3.18
N GLU A 85 -17.15 13.20 -1.94
CA GLU A 85 -15.79 12.84 -1.49
C GLU A 85 -15.44 11.36 -1.76
N TYR A 86 -16.45 10.49 -1.86
CA TYR A 86 -16.25 9.06 -2.03
C TYR A 86 -16.91 8.51 -3.29
N VAL A 87 -18.23 8.65 -3.44
CA VAL A 87 -18.95 7.97 -4.53
C VAL A 87 -18.47 8.47 -5.89
N ASP A 88 -18.50 9.78 -6.15
CA ASP A 88 -18.14 10.35 -7.46
C ASP A 88 -16.67 10.11 -7.81
N LYS A 89 -15.79 10.13 -6.80
CA LYS A 89 -14.35 9.95 -6.96
C LYS A 89 -13.97 8.50 -7.25
N TYR A 90 -14.60 7.54 -6.57
CA TYR A 90 -14.20 6.13 -6.64
C TYR A 90 -15.07 5.29 -7.60
N THR A 91 -16.27 5.75 -7.98
CA THR A 91 -17.14 5.03 -8.93
C THR A 91 -16.46 4.78 -10.27
N ASN A 92 -15.72 5.76 -10.80
CA ASN A 92 -14.99 5.60 -12.06
C ASN A 92 -13.91 4.51 -11.97
N PHE A 93 -13.21 4.43 -10.83
CA PHE A 93 -12.18 3.42 -10.61
C PHE A 93 -12.78 2.01 -10.50
N TYR A 94 -13.82 1.82 -9.67
CA TYR A 94 -14.47 0.51 -9.54
C TYR A 94 -15.23 0.11 -10.82
N GLY A 95 -15.83 1.06 -11.52
CA GLY A 95 -16.44 0.84 -12.83
C GLY A 95 -15.42 0.40 -13.88
N PHE A 96 -14.23 1.03 -13.89
CA PHE A 96 -13.11 0.60 -14.72
C PHE A 96 -12.63 -0.81 -14.36
N CYS A 97 -12.49 -1.14 -13.07
CA CYS A 97 -12.07 -2.48 -12.64
C CYS A 97 -13.07 -3.56 -13.07
N ILE A 98 -14.36 -3.34 -12.84
CA ILE A 98 -15.43 -4.25 -13.26
C ILE A 98 -15.39 -4.43 -14.78
N SER A 99 -15.31 -3.33 -15.54
CA SER A 99 -15.22 -3.38 -17.00
C SER A 99 -13.99 -4.16 -17.45
N LEU A 100 -12.83 -3.93 -16.84
CA LEU A 100 -11.59 -4.64 -17.15
C LEU A 100 -11.70 -6.14 -16.88
N PHE A 101 -12.33 -6.56 -15.77
CA PHE A 101 -12.54 -7.98 -15.46
C PHE A 101 -13.42 -8.66 -16.51
N TYR A 102 -14.51 -8.03 -16.94
CA TYR A 102 -15.36 -8.59 -18.01
C TYR A 102 -14.70 -8.53 -19.40
N MET A 103 -13.90 -7.49 -19.68
CA MET A 103 -13.16 -7.38 -20.95
C MET A 103 -12.01 -8.38 -21.06
N SER A 104 -11.32 -8.69 -19.95
CA SER A 104 -10.30 -9.73 -19.90
C SER A 104 -10.88 -11.10 -20.24
N LEU A 105 -12.11 -11.36 -19.79
CA LEU A 105 -12.87 -12.56 -20.11
C LEU A 105 -13.32 -12.61 -21.57
N PHE A 106 -13.78 -11.47 -22.12
CA PHE A 106 -14.13 -11.36 -23.53
C PHE A 106 -12.94 -11.70 -24.44
N GLY A 107 -11.74 -11.23 -24.11
CA GLY A 107 -10.50 -11.57 -24.83
C GLY A 107 -10.16 -13.07 -24.81
N LEU A 108 -10.48 -13.76 -23.71
CA LEU A 108 -10.30 -15.21 -23.57
C LEU A 108 -11.30 -15.99 -24.46
N PHE A 109 -12.53 -15.49 -24.61
CA PHE A 109 -13.56 -16.12 -25.44
C PHE A 109 -13.45 -15.82 -26.94
N VAL A 110 -12.96 -14.64 -27.32
CA VAL A 110 -12.81 -14.25 -28.73
C VAL A 110 -11.46 -14.69 -29.31
N GLY A 111 -10.43 -14.84 -28.46
CA GLY A 111 -9.11 -15.33 -28.86
C GLY A 111 -9.14 -16.59 -29.73
N PRO A 112 -9.87 -17.66 -29.35
CA PRO A 112 -9.99 -18.89 -30.14
C PRO A 112 -10.64 -18.70 -31.51
N VAL A 113 -11.58 -17.76 -31.64
CA VAL A 113 -12.27 -17.44 -32.90
C VAL A 113 -11.34 -16.71 -33.87
N MET A 114 -10.35 -15.99 -33.35
CA MET A 114 -9.33 -15.28 -34.14
C MET A 114 -8.06 -16.11 -34.40
N LEU A 115 -7.80 -17.14 -33.59
CA LEU A 115 -6.57 -17.96 -33.60
C LEU A 115 -6.80 -19.43 -33.98
N ASP A 116 -7.97 -19.79 -34.51
CA ASP A 116 -8.38 -21.16 -34.89
C ASP A 116 -8.15 -22.21 -33.77
N GLN A 117 -8.36 -21.84 -32.50
CA GLN A 117 -8.24 -22.78 -31.38
C GLN A 117 -9.58 -23.48 -31.09
N PRO A 118 -9.58 -24.76 -30.70
CA PRO A 118 -10.82 -25.54 -30.55
C PRO A 118 -11.69 -25.12 -29.35
N LEU A 119 -11.08 -24.59 -28.27
CA LEU A 119 -11.75 -24.20 -27.03
C LEU A 119 -11.07 -22.97 -26.38
N PRO A 120 -11.81 -22.10 -25.65
CA PRO A 120 -11.27 -20.96 -24.88
C PRO A 120 -10.24 -21.31 -23.82
N THR A 121 -10.41 -22.44 -23.16
CA THR A 121 -9.44 -22.96 -22.19
C THR A 121 -9.15 -24.42 -22.50
N ALA A 122 -7.86 -24.76 -22.50
CA ALA A 122 -7.40 -26.13 -22.63
C ALA A 122 -7.75 -26.90 -21.36
N ALA A 123 -8.67 -27.84 -21.48
CA ALA A 123 -9.08 -28.74 -20.39
C ALA A 123 -9.35 -30.13 -20.97
N GLU A 124 -8.98 -31.17 -20.23
CA GLU A 124 -9.32 -32.54 -20.59
C GLU A 124 -10.75 -32.86 -20.14
N PHE A 125 -11.57 -33.34 -21.08
CA PHE A 125 -12.93 -33.76 -20.83
C PHE A 125 -13.04 -35.28 -20.97
N PRO A 126 -13.88 -35.96 -20.16
CA PRO A 126 -14.09 -37.41 -20.26
C PRO A 126 -14.86 -37.83 -21.53
N PHE A 127 -15.14 -36.88 -22.44
CA PHE A 127 -15.85 -37.06 -23.70
C PHE A 127 -15.13 -36.31 -24.83
N ASP A 128 -15.38 -36.71 -26.07
CA ASP A 128 -14.77 -36.10 -27.26
C ASP A 128 -15.39 -34.70 -27.54
N ALA A 129 -14.75 -33.66 -26.99
CA ALA A 129 -15.17 -32.27 -27.11
C ALA A 129 -14.96 -31.67 -28.52
N SER A 130 -14.37 -32.41 -29.47
CA SER A 130 -14.17 -31.96 -30.85
C SER A 130 -15.43 -32.06 -31.71
N ARG A 131 -16.38 -32.94 -31.35
CA ARG A 131 -17.58 -33.23 -32.14
C ARG A 131 -18.73 -32.26 -31.84
N GLN A 132 -19.46 -31.84 -32.87
CA GLN A 132 -20.75 -31.16 -32.69
C GLN A 132 -21.82 -32.18 -32.28
N PRO A 133 -22.73 -31.90 -31.33
CA PRO A 133 -22.99 -30.61 -30.64
C PRO A 133 -22.21 -30.41 -29.32
N LEU A 134 -21.48 -31.42 -28.85
CA LEU A 134 -20.75 -31.40 -27.56
C LEU A 134 -19.75 -30.25 -27.46
N ARG A 135 -19.09 -29.90 -28.58
CA ARG A 135 -18.20 -28.72 -28.66
C ARG A 135 -18.91 -27.43 -28.29
N ALA A 136 -20.11 -27.19 -28.84
CA ALA A 136 -20.87 -25.97 -28.58
C ALA A 136 -21.37 -25.91 -27.13
N ILE A 137 -21.80 -27.04 -26.58
CA ILE A 137 -22.21 -27.16 -25.17
C ILE A 137 -21.03 -26.84 -24.24
N THR A 138 -19.85 -27.40 -24.53
CA THR A 138 -18.63 -27.18 -23.75
C THR A 138 -18.18 -25.73 -23.84
N TYR A 139 -18.28 -25.12 -25.02
CA TYR A 139 -17.97 -23.70 -25.24
C TYR A 139 -18.90 -22.78 -24.43
N ILE A 140 -20.22 -23.02 -24.47
CA ILE A 140 -21.20 -22.27 -23.68
C ILE A 140 -20.95 -22.47 -22.18
N HIS A 141 -20.63 -23.69 -21.76
CA HIS A 141 -20.29 -23.97 -20.37
C HIS A 141 -19.06 -23.19 -19.90
N GLN A 142 -17.98 -23.17 -20.70
CA GLN A 142 -16.79 -22.36 -20.39
C GLN A 142 -17.10 -20.86 -20.34
N ILE A 143 -18.02 -20.35 -21.18
CA ILE A 143 -18.50 -18.97 -21.09
C ILE A 143 -19.18 -18.70 -19.75
N ILE A 144 -20.13 -19.56 -19.37
CA ILE A 144 -20.89 -19.41 -18.12
C ILE A 144 -19.95 -19.45 -16.91
N VAL A 145 -19.02 -20.42 -16.88
CA VAL A 145 -18.02 -20.53 -15.80
C VAL A 145 -17.16 -19.28 -15.73
N GLY A 146 -16.69 -18.77 -16.87
CA GLY A 146 -15.92 -17.52 -16.92
C GLY A 146 -16.70 -16.31 -16.39
N LEU A 147 -17.98 -16.19 -16.72
CA LEU A 147 -18.85 -15.12 -16.19
C LEU A 147 -19.01 -15.23 -14.66
N PHE A 148 -19.12 -16.44 -14.12
CA PHE A 148 -19.14 -16.65 -12.67
C PHE A 148 -17.81 -16.25 -12.00
N ILE A 149 -16.67 -16.54 -12.63
CA ILE A 149 -15.35 -16.10 -12.13
C ILE A 149 -15.30 -14.57 -12.10
N SER A 150 -15.67 -13.88 -13.18
CA SER A 150 -15.72 -12.41 -13.20
C SER A 150 -16.68 -11.84 -12.15
N ALA A 151 -17.84 -12.47 -11.94
CA ALA A 151 -18.78 -12.08 -10.89
C ALA A 151 -18.19 -12.25 -9.47
N HIS A 152 -17.40 -13.30 -9.24
CA HIS A 152 -16.66 -13.48 -7.99
C HIS A 152 -15.62 -12.37 -7.76
N LEU A 153 -14.95 -11.90 -8.81
CA LEU A 153 -14.04 -10.75 -8.71
C LEU A 153 -14.78 -9.45 -8.33
N CYS A 154 -16.03 -9.28 -8.75
CA CYS A 154 -16.87 -8.16 -8.30
C CYS A 154 -17.22 -8.22 -6.80
N VAL A 155 -17.28 -9.41 -6.19
CA VAL A 155 -17.48 -9.54 -4.73
C VAL A 155 -16.29 -8.97 -3.94
N ASN A 156 -15.09 -8.99 -4.53
CA ASN A 156 -13.93 -8.34 -3.95
C ASN A 156 -14.08 -6.81 -3.92
N ALA A 157 -14.78 -6.23 -4.92
CA ALA A 157 -15.13 -4.81 -4.91
C ALA A 157 -16.08 -4.47 -3.75
N PHE A 158 -17.08 -5.31 -3.48
CA PHE A 158 -18.01 -5.10 -2.37
C PHE A 158 -17.30 -5.05 -1.01
N THR A 159 -16.36 -5.96 -0.76
CA THR A 159 -15.57 -5.95 0.50
C THR A 159 -14.66 -4.73 0.62
N ALA A 160 -14.14 -4.21 -0.50
CA ALA A 160 -13.41 -2.93 -0.52
C ALA A 160 -14.32 -1.71 -0.26
N LEU A 161 -15.55 -1.72 -0.76
CA LEU A 161 -16.53 -0.64 -0.52
C LEU A 161 -16.92 -0.53 0.97
N LEU A 162 -16.94 -1.63 1.72
CA LEU A 162 -17.16 -1.60 3.17
C LEU A 162 -16.07 -0.77 3.89
N LEU A 163 -14.82 -0.83 3.45
CA LEU A 163 -13.72 -0.03 4.00
C LEU A 163 -13.86 1.46 3.63
N TRP A 164 -14.33 1.77 2.42
CA TRP A 164 -14.66 3.14 2.02
C TRP A 164 -15.80 3.72 2.85
N LEU A 165 -16.85 2.93 3.10
CA LEU A 165 -17.97 3.35 3.95
C LEU A 165 -17.50 3.68 5.37
N VAL A 166 -16.64 2.84 5.96
CA VAL A 166 -16.07 3.13 7.28
C VAL A 166 -15.23 4.42 7.24
N SER A 167 -14.44 4.62 6.19
CA SER A 167 -13.65 5.84 5.99
C SER A 167 -14.54 7.08 5.92
N ALA A 168 -15.63 7.02 5.15
CA ALA A 168 -16.60 8.09 5.03
C ALA A 168 -17.23 8.45 6.39
N ARG A 169 -17.56 7.44 7.20
CA ARG A 169 -18.09 7.66 8.56
C ARG A 169 -17.08 8.32 9.50
N PHE A 170 -15.79 7.99 9.39
CA PHE A 170 -14.74 8.69 10.16
C PHE A 170 -14.55 10.13 9.69
N LYS A 171 -14.67 10.39 8.38
CA LYS A 171 -14.61 11.73 7.82
C LYS A 171 -15.76 12.61 8.30
N LEU A 172 -17.00 12.10 8.27
CA LEU A 172 -18.16 12.78 8.84
C LEU A 172 -17.96 13.10 10.31
N LEU A 173 -17.49 12.13 11.09
CA LEU A 173 -17.16 12.32 12.50
C LEU A 173 -16.08 13.41 12.70
N THR A 174 -15.08 13.46 11.82
CA THR A 174 -14.01 14.48 11.86
C THR A 174 -14.58 15.89 11.67
N GLU A 175 -15.53 16.05 10.76
CA GLU A 175 -16.19 17.33 10.50
C GLU A 175 -17.12 17.74 11.66
N GLU A 176 -17.83 16.77 12.26
CA GLU A 176 -18.56 16.99 13.51
C GLU A 176 -17.63 17.43 14.64
N PHE A 177 -16.41 16.89 14.72
CA PHE A 177 -15.41 17.28 15.73
C PHE A 177 -14.95 18.73 15.58
N ARG A 178 -14.78 19.21 14.34
CA ARG A 178 -14.34 20.58 14.04
C ARG A 178 -15.35 21.63 14.46
N THR A 179 -16.64 21.30 14.40
CA THR A 179 -17.76 22.20 14.70
C THR A 179 -18.18 22.18 16.18
N ILE A 180 -17.44 21.47 17.06
CA ILE A 180 -17.80 21.35 18.48
C ILE A 180 -17.58 22.66 19.24
N THR A 181 -18.68 23.24 19.71
CA THR A 181 -18.71 24.36 20.66
C THR A 181 -19.15 23.93 22.08
N ASN A 182 -20.05 22.95 22.19
CA ASN A 182 -20.70 22.54 23.44
C ASN A 182 -20.22 21.19 24.00
N ILE A 183 -20.25 21.06 25.34
CA ILE A 183 -19.87 19.83 26.07
C ILE A 183 -20.79 18.65 25.73
N TYR A 184 -22.10 18.89 25.57
CA TYR A 184 -23.07 17.86 25.17
C TYR A 184 -22.74 17.28 23.78
N ASN A 185 -22.40 18.15 22.82
CA ASN A 185 -22.00 17.74 21.47
C ASN A 185 -20.70 16.93 21.50
N LEU A 186 -19.76 17.28 22.37
CA LEU A 186 -18.55 16.49 22.58
C LEU A 186 -18.86 15.08 23.13
N ALA A 187 -19.70 14.96 24.15
CA ALA A 187 -20.09 13.66 24.69
C ALA A 187 -20.78 12.78 23.63
N LYS A 188 -21.64 13.39 22.79
CA LYS A 188 -22.28 12.72 21.65
C LYS A 188 -21.25 12.24 20.63
N CYS A 189 -20.28 13.08 20.26
CA CYS A 189 -19.20 12.71 19.32
C CYS A 189 -18.31 11.60 19.88
N ILE A 190 -17.97 11.62 21.17
CA ILE A 190 -17.20 10.55 21.82
C ILE A 190 -17.95 9.21 21.75
N LYS A 191 -19.25 9.21 22.05
CA LYS A 191 -20.07 7.99 21.97
C LYS A 191 -20.19 7.47 20.54
N LYS A 192 -20.32 8.38 19.56
CA LYS A 192 -20.27 8.02 18.12
C LYS A 192 -18.91 7.43 17.74
N HIS A 193 -17.81 8.05 18.16
CA HIS A 193 -16.44 7.59 17.89
C HIS A 193 -16.19 6.19 18.43
N GLN A 194 -16.62 5.90 19.66
CA GLN A 194 -16.49 4.56 20.27
C GLN A 194 -17.23 3.48 19.48
N LYS A 195 -18.50 3.74 19.13
CA LYS A 195 -19.30 2.82 18.31
C LYS A 195 -18.71 2.61 16.92
N LEU A 196 -18.16 3.68 16.32
CA LEU A 196 -17.54 3.61 15.01
C LEU A 196 -16.24 2.79 15.03
N ILE A 197 -15.44 2.91 16.09
CA ILE A 197 -14.25 2.08 16.28
C ILE A 197 -14.60 0.60 16.36
N GLU A 198 -15.64 0.25 17.13
CA GLU A 198 -16.11 -1.14 17.27
C GLU A 198 -16.58 -1.70 15.91
N TYR A 199 -17.43 -0.96 15.21
CA TYR A 199 -17.90 -1.32 13.87
C TYR A 199 -16.74 -1.51 12.89
N ALA A 200 -15.80 -0.57 12.84
CA ALA A 200 -14.63 -0.64 11.98
C ALA A 200 -13.72 -1.84 12.31
N GLY A 201 -13.63 -2.23 13.58
CA GLY A 201 -12.96 -3.46 14.00
C GLY A 201 -13.62 -4.73 13.44
N GLU A 202 -14.95 -4.81 13.46
CA GLU A 202 -15.68 -5.94 12.86
C GLU A 202 -15.59 -5.96 11.32
N VAL A 203 -15.61 -4.79 10.66
CA VAL A 203 -15.35 -4.69 9.21
C VAL A 203 -13.92 -5.17 8.89
N ALA A 204 -12.92 -4.73 9.65
CA ALA A 204 -11.53 -5.16 9.47
C ALA A 204 -11.38 -6.69 9.60
N LEU A 205 -12.01 -7.30 10.61
CA LEU A 205 -11.99 -8.76 10.79
C LEU A 205 -12.73 -9.51 9.68
N THR A 206 -13.74 -8.88 9.08
CA THR A 206 -14.52 -9.44 7.97
C THR A 206 -13.72 -9.42 6.66
N VAL A 207 -12.99 -8.34 6.38
CA VAL A 207 -12.20 -8.17 5.14
C VAL A 207 -10.90 -8.98 5.14
N ARG A 208 -10.24 -9.12 6.30
CA ARG A 208 -8.95 -9.83 6.46
C ARG A 208 -8.84 -11.19 5.74
N PRO A 209 -9.74 -12.17 5.95
CA PRO A 209 -9.61 -13.47 5.30
C PRO A 209 -9.76 -13.41 3.78
N PHE A 210 -10.60 -12.52 3.24
CA PHE A 210 -10.81 -12.37 1.80
C PHE A 210 -9.55 -11.86 1.14
N ALA A 211 -9.01 -10.75 1.64
CA ALA A 211 -7.82 -10.17 1.06
C ALA A 211 -6.57 -11.05 1.27
N MET A 212 -6.49 -11.86 2.33
CA MET A 212 -5.40 -12.83 2.52
C MET A 212 -5.42 -13.91 1.43
N VAL A 213 -6.61 -14.41 1.12
CA VAL A 213 -6.83 -15.38 0.05
C VAL A 213 -6.48 -14.76 -1.31
N THR A 214 -6.94 -13.53 -1.58
CA THR A 214 -6.62 -12.81 -2.81
C THR A 214 -5.12 -12.61 -2.98
N VAL A 215 -4.39 -12.16 -1.95
CA VAL A 215 -2.92 -11.99 -2.04
C VAL A 215 -2.19 -13.31 -2.27
N LEU A 216 -2.62 -14.39 -1.62
CA LEU A 216 -2.02 -15.71 -1.82
C LEU A 216 -2.19 -16.21 -3.26
N PHE A 217 -3.40 -16.13 -3.82
CA PHE A 217 -3.63 -16.61 -5.18
C PHE A 217 -3.02 -15.71 -6.25
N THR A 218 -3.01 -14.40 -6.05
CA THR A 218 -2.38 -13.45 -6.99
C THR A 218 -0.86 -13.61 -7.02
N THR A 219 -0.20 -13.84 -5.88
CA THR A 219 1.25 -14.09 -5.84
C THR A 219 1.63 -15.39 -6.57
N ILE A 220 0.88 -16.47 -6.35
CA ILE A 220 1.07 -17.74 -7.09
C ILE A 220 0.84 -17.52 -8.59
N ALA A 221 -0.23 -16.81 -8.97
CA ALA A 221 -0.54 -16.52 -10.36
C ALA A 221 0.56 -15.70 -11.05
N LEU A 222 1.08 -14.66 -10.39
CA LEU A 222 2.17 -13.83 -10.93
C LEU A 222 3.46 -14.62 -11.12
N ILE A 223 3.78 -15.55 -10.22
CA ILE A 223 4.93 -16.47 -10.39
C ILE A 223 4.72 -17.33 -11.64
N ILE A 224 3.54 -17.92 -11.81
CA ILE A 224 3.20 -18.75 -12.97
C ILE A 224 3.28 -17.93 -14.27
N TYR A 225 2.69 -16.73 -14.30
CA TYR A 225 2.74 -15.84 -15.47
C TYR A 225 4.16 -15.38 -15.80
N GLY A 226 4.98 -15.12 -14.78
CA GLY A 226 6.40 -14.81 -14.94
C GLY A 226 7.18 -15.96 -15.60
N LEU A 227 6.91 -17.20 -15.19
CA LEU A 227 7.52 -18.39 -15.81
C LEU A 227 7.06 -18.59 -17.27
N VAL A 228 5.78 -18.35 -17.57
CA VAL A 228 5.23 -18.42 -18.94
C VAL A 228 5.84 -17.36 -19.86
N PHE A 229 6.22 -16.19 -19.33
CA PHE A 229 6.87 -15.15 -20.11
C PHE A 229 8.28 -15.55 -20.61
N ILE A 230 9.02 -16.29 -19.77
CA ILE A 230 10.36 -16.82 -20.05
C ILE A 230 10.29 -18.01 -21.03
N ALA A 231 9.19 -18.78 -21.01
CA ALA A 231 9.01 -19.91 -21.90
C ALA A 231 8.81 -19.48 -23.37
N LYS A 232 9.22 -20.37 -24.30
CA LYS A 232 9.03 -20.20 -25.76
C LYS A 232 7.58 -20.50 -26.16
N VAL A 233 6.68 -19.58 -25.82
CA VAL A 233 5.22 -19.69 -25.98
C VAL A 233 4.73 -18.62 -26.98
N PRO A 234 3.63 -18.86 -27.75
CA PRO A 234 3.08 -17.89 -28.70
C PRO A 234 2.75 -16.52 -28.08
N LEU A 235 2.92 -15.47 -28.88
CA LEU A 235 2.69 -14.07 -28.49
C LEU A 235 1.27 -13.82 -27.94
N SER A 236 0.27 -14.50 -28.49
CA SER A 236 -1.13 -14.39 -28.03
C SER A 236 -1.29 -14.77 -26.56
N LEU A 237 -0.64 -15.86 -26.12
CA LEU A 237 -0.69 -16.30 -24.73
C LEU A 237 0.10 -15.36 -23.81
N LYS A 238 1.20 -14.77 -24.29
CA LYS A 238 1.95 -13.74 -23.55
C LYS A 238 1.12 -12.48 -23.32
N ILE A 239 0.38 -12.03 -24.34
CA ILE A 239 -0.55 -10.89 -24.22
C ILE A 239 -1.66 -11.20 -23.20
N GLN A 240 -2.24 -12.41 -23.23
CA GLN A 240 -3.23 -12.84 -22.23
C GLN A 240 -2.65 -12.86 -20.81
N CYS A 241 -1.43 -13.37 -20.63
CA CYS A 241 -0.75 -13.38 -19.32
C CYS A 241 -0.47 -11.97 -18.79
N ILE A 242 -0.15 -11.01 -19.66
CA ILE A 242 0.03 -9.61 -19.28
C ILE A 242 -1.30 -9.01 -18.78
N LEU A 243 -2.40 -9.26 -19.49
CA LEU A 243 -3.74 -8.80 -19.11
C LEU A 243 -4.23 -9.44 -17.79
N LEU A 244 -3.96 -10.72 -17.58
CA LEU A 244 -4.31 -11.41 -16.33
C LEU A 244 -3.43 -10.96 -15.15
N SER A 245 -2.16 -10.66 -15.41
CA SER A 245 -1.24 -10.10 -14.40
C SER A 245 -1.70 -8.71 -13.97
N SER A 246 -2.13 -7.85 -14.90
CA SER A 246 -2.65 -6.52 -14.55
C SER A 246 -3.95 -6.61 -13.74
N CYS A 247 -4.84 -7.55 -14.06
CA CYS A 247 -6.03 -7.84 -13.24
C CYS A 247 -5.66 -8.28 -11.82
N ALA A 248 -4.70 -9.20 -11.67
CA ALA A 248 -4.22 -9.66 -10.37
C ALA A 248 -3.65 -8.54 -9.50
N PHE A 249 -2.88 -7.61 -10.09
CA PHE A 249 -2.38 -6.43 -9.38
C PHE A 249 -3.50 -5.48 -8.95
N ILE A 250 -4.48 -5.25 -9.83
CA ILE A 250 -5.62 -4.39 -9.56
C ILE A 250 -6.48 -4.95 -8.41
N GLU A 251 -6.68 -6.26 -8.34
CA GLU A 251 -7.41 -6.91 -7.24
C GLU A 251 -6.76 -6.67 -5.88
N VAL A 252 -5.43 -6.78 -5.78
CA VAL A 252 -4.71 -6.48 -4.54
C VAL A 252 -4.85 -5.00 -4.19
N PHE A 253 -4.72 -4.13 -5.20
CA PHE A 253 -4.84 -2.68 -5.04
C PHE A 253 -6.23 -2.23 -4.55
N MET A 254 -7.30 -2.92 -4.97
CA MET A 254 -8.68 -2.64 -4.52
C MET A 254 -8.86 -2.76 -3.00
N TYR A 255 -8.09 -3.61 -2.33
CA TYR A 255 -8.11 -3.74 -0.86
C TYR A 255 -7.15 -2.77 -0.17
N ALA A 256 -5.96 -2.64 -0.75
CA ALA A 256 -4.89 -1.79 -0.25
C ALA A 256 -5.30 -0.33 -0.07
N TRP A 257 -5.88 0.25 -1.11
CA TRP A 257 -6.18 1.68 -1.16
C TRP A 257 -7.18 2.10 -0.07
N PRO A 258 -8.40 1.51 0.03
CA PRO A 258 -9.33 1.90 1.08
C PRO A 258 -8.82 1.57 2.48
N ALA A 259 -8.01 0.53 2.65
CA ALA A 259 -7.39 0.21 3.94
C ALA A 259 -6.41 1.29 4.40
N GLU A 260 -5.55 1.77 3.49
CA GLU A 260 -4.61 2.88 3.77
C GLU A 260 -5.37 4.18 4.07
N HIS A 261 -6.37 4.48 3.24
CA HIS A 261 -7.20 5.67 3.44
C HIS A 261 -7.94 5.62 4.79
N LEU A 262 -8.44 4.44 5.20
CA LEU A 262 -9.07 4.24 6.50
C LEU A 262 -8.10 4.49 7.66
N ILE A 263 -6.84 4.04 7.55
CA ILE A 263 -5.80 4.33 8.55
C ILE A 263 -5.63 5.84 8.66
N HIS A 264 -5.40 6.53 7.55
CA HIS A 264 -5.21 7.98 7.52
C HIS A 264 -6.40 8.73 8.14
N VAL A 265 -7.63 8.48 7.66
CA VAL A 265 -8.82 9.18 8.16
C VAL A 265 -9.12 8.84 9.63
N SER A 266 -8.88 7.61 10.08
CA SER A 266 -9.05 7.25 11.50
C SER A 266 -8.05 7.98 12.41
N THR A 267 -6.82 8.22 11.95
CA THR A 267 -5.83 9.03 12.70
C THR A 267 -6.09 10.52 12.60
N ASN A 268 -6.67 10.98 11.50
CA ASN A 268 -7.01 12.39 11.29
C ASN A 268 -8.03 12.92 12.31
N VAL A 269 -8.77 12.05 12.99
CA VAL A 269 -9.61 12.42 14.14
C VAL A 269 -8.76 13.07 15.26
N ALA A 270 -7.53 12.59 15.49
CA ALA A 270 -6.61 13.21 16.46
C ALA A 270 -6.18 14.62 16.01
N GLN A 271 -5.87 14.76 14.71
CA GLN A 271 -5.47 16.03 14.10
C GLN A 271 -6.63 17.04 14.16
N ALA A 272 -7.84 16.64 13.78
CA ALA A 272 -9.01 17.50 13.86
C ALA A 272 -9.37 17.91 15.29
N ALA A 273 -9.21 17.00 16.27
CA ALA A 273 -9.37 17.34 17.68
C ALA A 273 -8.35 18.42 18.11
N PHE A 274 -7.12 18.37 17.61
CA PHE A 274 -6.07 19.35 17.87
C PHE A 274 -6.27 20.68 17.12
N GLU A 275 -6.89 20.67 15.94
CA GLU A 275 -7.21 21.86 15.14
C GLU A 275 -8.38 22.68 15.72
N THR A 276 -9.16 22.13 16.65
CA THR A 276 -10.22 22.90 17.32
C THR A 276 -9.62 24.05 18.15
N ASP A 277 -10.37 25.13 18.40
CA ASP A 277 -9.91 26.22 19.28
C ASP A 277 -9.95 25.80 20.76
N TRP A 278 -9.22 24.75 21.11
CA TRP A 278 -9.18 24.14 22.44
C TRP A 278 -8.51 25.05 23.49
N CYS A 279 -7.71 26.02 23.05
CA CYS A 279 -7.01 26.98 23.90
C CYS A 279 -7.99 27.87 24.69
N ALA A 280 -9.12 28.25 24.07
CA ALA A 280 -10.16 29.06 24.68
C ALA A 280 -11.16 28.27 25.53
N LYS A 281 -11.09 26.93 25.54
CA LYS A 281 -12.13 26.05 26.12
C LYS A 281 -11.84 25.63 27.56
N SER A 282 -12.89 25.18 28.27
CA SER A 282 -12.83 24.78 29.69
C SER A 282 -11.87 23.62 29.97
N GLU A 283 -11.37 23.51 31.20
CA GLU A 283 -10.44 22.43 31.59
C GLU A 283 -11.02 21.02 31.40
N TYR A 284 -12.31 20.85 31.66
CA TYR A 284 -13.01 19.59 31.42
C TYR A 284 -12.95 19.17 29.95
N LEU A 285 -13.11 20.13 29.04
CA LEU A 285 -13.07 19.86 27.61
C LEU A 285 -11.64 19.55 27.13
N ARG A 286 -10.64 20.26 27.66
CA ARG A 286 -9.22 19.98 27.38
C ARG A 286 -8.81 18.56 27.79
N LYS A 287 -9.21 18.09 28.97
CA LYS A 287 -8.92 16.70 29.41
C LYS A 287 -9.55 15.64 28.50
N ASN A 288 -10.79 15.87 28.07
CA ASN A 288 -11.46 14.95 27.16
C ASN A 288 -10.83 14.95 25.76
N LEU A 289 -10.41 16.10 25.24
CA LEU A 289 -9.68 16.19 23.99
C LEU A 289 -8.32 15.47 24.05
N GLN A 290 -7.60 15.59 25.17
CA GLN A 290 -6.35 14.82 25.39
C GLN A 290 -6.60 13.31 25.32
N MET A 291 -7.65 12.80 25.97
CA MET A 291 -8.01 11.37 25.89
C MET A 291 -8.38 10.93 24.47
N ILE A 292 -9.07 11.79 23.71
CA ILE A 292 -9.42 11.52 22.32
C ILE A 292 -8.16 11.46 21.45
N ILE A 293 -7.24 12.41 21.60
CA ILE A 293 -5.96 12.42 20.87
C ILE A 293 -5.16 11.15 21.19
N LEU A 294 -4.97 10.82 22.47
CA LEU A 294 -4.30 9.60 22.93
C LEU A 294 -4.93 8.32 22.37
N ARG A 295 -6.28 8.27 22.29
CA ARG A 295 -6.98 7.10 21.76
C ARG A 295 -6.88 7.01 20.24
N SER A 296 -6.97 8.13 19.53
CA SER A 296 -6.93 8.22 18.07
C SER A 296 -5.51 8.08 17.49
N GLN A 297 -4.48 8.12 18.35
CA GLN A 297 -3.12 7.73 17.98
C GLN A 297 -2.98 6.22 17.70
N LYS A 298 -3.92 5.38 18.15
CA LYS A 298 -3.97 3.94 17.78
C LYS A 298 -4.91 3.76 16.57
N PRO A 299 -4.38 3.69 15.33
CA PRO A 299 -5.19 3.56 14.12
C PRO A 299 -5.97 2.25 14.09
N ILE A 300 -7.05 2.23 13.31
CA ILE A 300 -7.76 0.98 13.00
C ILE A 300 -7.01 0.28 11.89
N LEU A 301 -6.22 -0.72 12.28
CA LEU A 301 -5.31 -1.40 11.39
C LEU A 301 -6.01 -2.61 10.73
N VAL A 302 -6.31 -2.48 9.45
CA VAL A 302 -6.63 -3.62 8.59
C VAL A 302 -5.29 -4.16 8.08
N VAL A 303 -4.62 -5.01 8.86
CA VAL A 303 -3.32 -5.59 8.46
C VAL A 303 -3.56 -6.58 7.32
N LEU A 304 -3.06 -6.23 6.14
CA LEU A 304 -2.91 -7.09 4.98
C LEU A 304 -1.61 -6.73 4.25
N PRO A 305 -0.81 -7.71 3.82
CA PRO A 305 0.45 -7.49 3.15
C PRO A 305 0.18 -6.96 1.74
N CYS A 306 0.88 -5.89 1.38
CA CYS A 306 0.85 -5.24 0.09
C CYS A 306 -0.29 -4.25 -0.19
N GLY A 307 0.03 -2.96 -0.03
CA GLY A 307 -0.84 -1.89 -0.48
C GLY A 307 -0.18 -0.55 -0.81
N LEU A 308 -0.26 -0.17 -2.08
CA LEU A 308 0.12 1.10 -2.67
C LEU A 308 -1.06 2.09 -2.67
N PRO A 309 -0.81 3.41 -2.63
CA PRO A 309 -1.74 4.39 -3.18
C PRO A 309 -1.03 5.39 -4.12
N SER A 310 -1.65 5.74 -5.26
CA SER A 310 -1.67 7.13 -5.74
C SER A 310 -2.65 7.33 -6.90
N LEU A 311 -3.36 8.46 -6.91
CA LEU A 311 -3.97 9.05 -8.11
C LEU A 311 -4.21 10.57 -7.93
N SER A 312 -3.16 11.32 -7.59
CA SER A 312 -2.96 12.73 -8.01
C SER A 312 -1.54 13.25 -7.70
N LEU A 313 -0.49 12.45 -7.99
CA LEU A 313 0.92 12.78 -7.73
C LEU A 313 1.33 14.16 -8.27
N ARG A 314 0.78 14.58 -9.42
CA ARG A 314 1.07 15.88 -10.06
C ARG A 314 0.62 17.08 -9.23
N TYR A 315 -0.56 17.01 -8.63
CA TYR A 315 -1.09 18.10 -7.80
C TYR A 315 -0.25 18.28 -6.53
N TYR A 316 0.07 17.16 -5.86
CA TYR A 316 0.92 17.18 -4.67
C TYR A 316 2.34 17.66 -4.97
N ALA A 317 2.93 17.22 -6.08
CA ALA A 317 4.23 17.70 -6.52
C ALA A 317 4.24 19.22 -6.72
N SER A 318 3.25 19.77 -7.45
CA SER A 318 3.16 21.22 -7.69
C SER A 318 2.92 22.04 -6.43
N LEU A 319 2.12 21.52 -5.49
CA LEU A 319 1.84 22.20 -4.23
C LEU A 319 3.08 22.24 -3.34
N VAL A 320 3.75 21.09 -3.19
CA VAL A 320 4.95 20.96 -2.35
C VAL A 320 6.12 21.79 -2.91
N THR A 321 6.28 21.84 -4.23
CA THR A 321 7.30 22.69 -4.88
C THR A 321 7.01 24.16 -4.68
N PHE A 322 5.74 24.57 -4.82
CA PHE A 322 5.34 25.96 -4.64
C PHE A 322 5.56 26.43 -3.20
N GLU A 323 5.21 25.61 -2.21
CA GLU A 323 5.47 25.94 -0.79
C GLU A 323 6.97 26.01 -0.47
N MET A 324 7.79 25.15 -1.08
CA MET A 324 9.24 25.21 -0.96
C MET A 324 9.80 26.51 -1.54
N GLU A 325 9.39 26.87 -2.77
CA GLU A 325 9.84 28.08 -3.46
C GLU A 325 9.47 29.35 -2.68
N ASN A 326 8.20 29.47 -2.27
CA ASN A 326 7.71 30.59 -1.47
C ASN A 326 8.44 30.72 -0.13
N PHE A 327 8.80 29.59 0.52
CA PHE A 327 9.60 29.67 1.73
C PHE A 327 11.03 30.14 1.46
N CYS A 328 11.64 29.67 0.37
CA CYS A 328 12.99 30.09 -0.01
C CYS A 328 13.07 31.60 -0.31
N GLU A 329 12.03 32.20 -0.89
CA GLU A 329 11.96 33.65 -1.13
C GLU A 329 11.84 34.47 0.16
N LEU A 330 11.29 33.88 1.23
CA LEU A 330 11.01 34.55 2.51
C LEU A 330 12.03 34.21 3.61
N LEU A 331 13.18 33.63 3.26
CA LEU A 331 14.20 33.16 4.19
C LEU A 331 14.84 34.31 4.98
N LYS A 332 14.93 34.14 6.30
CA LYS A 332 15.73 35.03 7.16
C LYS A 332 17.21 34.60 7.16
N PRO A 333 18.16 35.51 7.45
CA PRO A 333 19.60 35.19 7.42
C PRO A 333 20.02 34.01 8.32
N ARG A 334 19.35 33.84 9.48
CA ARG A 334 19.60 32.67 10.37
C ARG A 334 19.02 31.37 9.81
N GLU A 335 17.87 31.42 9.14
CA GLU A 335 17.23 30.26 8.53
C GLU A 335 18.01 29.83 7.26
N GLU A 336 18.55 30.79 6.52
CA GLU A 336 19.44 30.57 5.37
C GLU A 336 20.72 29.84 5.78
N ALA A 337 21.34 30.21 6.90
CA ALA A 337 22.53 29.51 7.40
C ALA A 337 22.27 28.02 7.71
N ILE A 338 21.09 27.70 8.27
CA ILE A 338 20.68 26.31 8.53
C ILE A 338 20.49 25.58 7.20
N LEU A 339 19.73 26.17 6.27
CA LEU A 339 19.47 25.56 4.97
C LEU A 339 20.77 25.33 4.17
N GLN A 340 21.70 26.28 4.20
CA GLN A 340 23.00 26.17 3.55
C GLN A 340 23.84 25.02 4.13
N ARG A 341 23.74 24.76 5.44
CA ARG A 341 24.38 23.61 6.08
C ARG A 341 23.82 22.29 5.53
N TYR A 342 22.51 22.19 5.31
CA TYR A 342 21.91 21.03 4.66
C TYR A 342 22.35 20.89 3.20
N ILE A 343 22.40 21.99 2.45
CA ILE A 343 22.86 22.00 1.06
C ILE A 343 24.30 21.47 0.98
N ASN A 344 25.22 22.01 1.79
CA ASN A 344 26.61 21.58 1.82
C ASN A 344 26.76 20.09 2.16
N LYS A 345 25.92 19.56 3.06
CA LYS A 345 25.87 18.13 3.40
C LYS A 345 25.36 17.27 2.23
N CYS A 346 24.36 17.76 1.49
CA CYS A 346 23.72 17.05 0.39
C CYS A 346 24.58 17.03 -0.88
N VAL A 347 25.24 18.13 -1.22
CA VAL A 347 25.94 18.33 -2.51
C VAL A 347 26.94 17.22 -2.81
N TYR A 348 27.77 16.81 -1.84
CA TYR A 348 28.80 15.79 -2.07
C TYR A 348 28.22 14.43 -2.42
N PHE A 349 27.24 13.95 -1.66
CA PHE A 349 26.67 12.61 -1.86
C PHE A 349 25.74 12.56 -3.09
N TYR A 350 24.81 13.52 -3.22
CA TYR A 350 23.87 13.51 -4.34
C TYR A 350 24.56 13.89 -5.65
N GLY A 351 25.52 14.83 -5.63
CA GLY A 351 26.34 15.17 -6.79
C GLY A 351 27.23 14.01 -7.23
N GLY A 352 27.88 13.32 -6.28
CA GLY A 352 28.67 12.12 -6.56
C GLY A 352 27.82 10.97 -7.11
N SER A 353 26.62 10.76 -6.57
CA SER A 353 25.69 9.74 -7.06
C SER A 353 25.16 10.04 -8.45
N MET A 354 24.83 11.31 -8.76
CA MET A 354 24.45 11.75 -10.10
C MET A 354 25.59 11.49 -11.10
N PHE A 355 26.81 11.89 -10.77
CA PHE A 355 27.99 11.63 -11.58
C PHE A 355 28.16 10.13 -11.85
N TRP A 356 28.04 9.30 -10.83
CA TRP A 356 28.17 7.84 -10.96
C TRP A 356 27.08 7.21 -11.82
N ILE A 357 25.82 7.63 -11.68
CA ILE A 357 24.70 7.14 -12.49
C ILE A 357 24.97 7.41 -13.98
N TYR A 358 25.37 8.63 -14.33
CA TYR A 358 25.72 8.97 -15.72
C TYR A 358 26.97 8.24 -16.20
N LEU A 359 27.98 8.07 -15.34
CA LEU A 359 29.16 7.27 -15.67
C LEU A 359 28.79 5.81 -15.99
N SER A 360 27.90 5.20 -15.20
CA SER A 360 27.40 3.85 -15.45
C SER A 360 26.64 3.73 -16.77
N ALA A 361 25.86 4.75 -17.14
CA ALA A 361 25.17 4.81 -18.43
C ALA A 361 26.18 4.91 -19.60
N ILE A 362 27.25 5.69 -19.45
CA ILE A 362 28.33 5.78 -20.45
C ILE A 362 28.98 4.41 -20.70
N PHE A 363 29.25 3.64 -19.63
CA PHE A 363 29.79 2.29 -19.78
C PHE A 363 28.83 1.35 -20.53
N ILE A 364 27.52 1.43 -20.28
CA ILE A 364 26.51 0.65 -21.02
C ILE A 364 26.49 1.07 -22.50
N MET A 365 26.52 2.38 -22.79
CA MET A 365 26.56 2.90 -24.17
C MET A 365 27.82 2.46 -24.93
N SER A 366 28.96 2.31 -24.24
CA SER A 366 30.20 1.78 -24.80
C SER A 366 30.21 0.25 -24.99
N GLY A 367 29.13 -0.43 -24.63
CA GLY A 367 28.94 -1.88 -24.77
C GLY A 367 29.33 -2.41 -26.17
N PRO A 368 28.88 -1.83 -27.29
CA PRO A 368 29.18 -2.34 -28.64
C PRO A 368 30.66 -2.28 -29.05
N VAL A 369 31.46 -1.47 -28.34
CA VAL A 369 32.92 -1.35 -28.59
C VAL A 369 33.69 -2.35 -27.73
N THR A 370 33.13 -2.71 -26.57
CA THR A 370 33.82 -3.51 -25.54
C THR A 370 33.30 -4.95 -25.43
N LEU A 371 32.10 -5.19 -25.94
CA LEU A 371 31.43 -6.47 -26.11
C LEU A 371 31.17 -6.60 -27.61
N ASP A 372 31.35 -7.80 -28.17
CA ASP A 372 31.06 -8.11 -29.58
C ASP A 372 29.53 -8.14 -29.83
N GLN A 373 28.84 -7.03 -29.54
CA GLN A 373 27.39 -6.87 -29.67
C GLN A 373 27.08 -5.67 -30.59
N PRO A 374 26.01 -5.75 -31.42
CA PRO A 374 25.75 -4.75 -32.45
C PRO A 374 25.17 -3.43 -31.91
N PHE A 375 24.55 -3.44 -30.73
CA PHE A 375 23.85 -2.29 -30.13
C PHE A 375 24.10 -2.19 -28.61
N PRO A 376 23.93 -1.01 -27.98
CA PRO A 376 24.12 -0.81 -26.54
C PRO A 376 23.37 -1.80 -25.66
N THR A 377 22.16 -2.20 -26.08
CA THR A 377 21.37 -3.24 -25.42
C THR A 377 21.01 -4.35 -26.40
N ASN A 378 20.97 -5.59 -25.88
CA ASN A 378 20.60 -6.78 -26.63
C ASN A 378 19.07 -6.89 -26.78
N ALA A 379 18.49 -6.02 -27.60
CA ALA A 379 17.07 -6.02 -27.95
C ALA A 379 16.84 -6.76 -29.28
N GLU A 380 15.88 -7.69 -29.30
CA GLU A 380 15.42 -8.34 -30.53
C GLU A 380 14.34 -7.50 -31.23
N TYR A 381 14.54 -7.23 -32.52
CA TYR A 381 13.60 -6.48 -33.34
C TYR A 381 12.89 -7.41 -34.35
N PRO A 382 11.59 -7.19 -34.64
CA PRO A 382 10.82 -8.05 -35.54
C PRO A 382 11.13 -7.83 -37.03
N PHE A 383 12.11 -7.00 -37.36
CA PHE A 383 12.56 -6.67 -38.71
C PHE A 383 14.09 -6.67 -38.76
N ASP A 384 14.68 -6.82 -39.95
CA ASP A 384 16.14 -6.79 -40.12
C ASP A 384 16.67 -5.39 -39.77
N VAL A 385 17.64 -5.32 -38.86
CA VAL A 385 18.19 -4.08 -38.30
C VAL A 385 19.57 -3.76 -38.85
N TYR A 386 20.19 -4.67 -39.60
CA TYR A 386 21.61 -4.58 -39.92
C TYR A 386 21.92 -3.68 -41.12
N HIS A 387 20.91 -3.15 -41.80
CA HIS A 387 21.06 -2.24 -42.94
C HIS A 387 21.11 -0.76 -42.52
N GLN A 388 21.91 0.05 -43.25
CA GLN A 388 21.93 1.50 -43.09
C GLN A 388 20.78 2.13 -43.88
N PRO A 389 20.09 3.17 -43.38
CA PRO A 389 20.37 3.99 -42.18
C PRO A 389 19.75 3.48 -40.87
N LEU A 390 18.96 2.41 -40.92
CA LEU A 390 18.15 1.91 -39.80
C LEU A 390 19.01 1.54 -38.57
N ARG A 391 20.18 0.92 -38.79
CA ARG A 391 21.17 0.63 -37.74
C ARG A 391 21.56 1.88 -36.93
N SER A 392 21.83 2.99 -37.59
CA SER A 392 22.24 4.24 -36.93
C SER A 392 21.09 4.87 -36.16
N ILE A 393 19.87 4.81 -36.70
CA ILE A 393 18.65 5.30 -36.03
C ILE A 393 18.42 4.54 -34.72
N ILE A 394 18.53 3.21 -34.74
CA ILE A 394 18.33 2.37 -33.56
C ILE A 394 19.43 2.57 -32.52
N PHE A 395 20.68 2.74 -32.95
CA PHE A 395 21.77 3.08 -32.04
C PHE A 395 21.52 4.41 -31.31
N ILE A 396 21.08 5.44 -32.03
CA ILE A 396 20.72 6.75 -31.46
C ILE A 396 19.54 6.60 -30.49
N GLN A 397 18.49 5.86 -30.88
CA GLN A 397 17.32 5.62 -30.04
C GLN A 397 17.69 4.92 -28.73
N GLN A 398 18.50 3.87 -28.77
CA GLN A 398 18.94 3.15 -27.56
C GLN A 398 19.84 4.02 -26.66
N THR A 399 20.68 4.87 -27.27
CA THR A 399 21.50 5.85 -26.56
C THR A 399 20.63 6.88 -25.82
N ILE A 400 19.61 7.42 -26.49
CA ILE A 400 18.62 8.33 -25.87
C ILE A 400 17.90 7.63 -24.72
N ALA A 401 17.47 6.37 -24.92
CA ALA A 401 16.79 5.61 -23.88
C ALA A 401 17.69 5.37 -22.64
N CYS A 402 18.99 5.11 -22.83
CA CYS A 402 19.95 4.98 -21.72
C CYS A 402 20.11 6.29 -20.94
N VAL A 403 20.23 7.42 -21.65
CA VAL A 403 20.33 8.76 -21.03
C VAL A 403 19.04 9.11 -20.29
N GLN A 404 17.87 8.78 -20.85
CA GLN A 404 16.57 8.97 -20.19
C GLN A 404 16.45 8.10 -18.93
N GLY A 405 16.91 6.86 -18.97
CA GLY A 405 16.97 5.99 -17.79
C GLY A 405 17.84 6.57 -16.67
N ALA A 406 19.03 7.09 -17.02
CA ALA A 406 19.90 7.78 -16.08
C ALA A 406 19.23 9.04 -15.48
N ALA A 407 18.56 9.85 -16.30
CA ALA A 407 17.82 11.02 -15.86
C ALA A 407 16.66 10.65 -14.91
N GLN A 408 15.94 9.55 -15.20
CA GLN A 408 14.87 9.06 -14.34
C GLN A 408 15.39 8.63 -12.97
N LEU A 409 16.58 8.02 -12.88
CA LEU A 409 17.21 7.72 -11.60
C LEU A 409 17.61 8.99 -10.83
N CYS A 410 17.94 10.08 -11.52
CA CYS A 410 18.24 11.35 -10.88
C CYS A 410 17.01 12.03 -10.26
N MET A 411 15.78 11.68 -10.69
CA MET A 411 14.55 12.17 -10.03
C MET A 411 14.45 11.75 -8.56
N ASN A 412 15.12 10.66 -8.16
CA ASN A 412 15.19 10.25 -6.76
C ASN A 412 15.92 11.30 -5.88
N ILE A 413 16.85 12.07 -6.46
CA ILE A 413 17.56 13.16 -5.77
C ILE A 413 16.57 14.25 -5.39
N PHE A 414 15.70 14.66 -6.32
CA PHE A 414 14.68 15.67 -6.06
C PHE A 414 13.75 15.25 -4.90
N MET A 415 13.30 13.99 -4.91
CA MET A 415 12.47 13.45 -3.82
C MET A 415 13.20 13.44 -2.47
N ALA A 416 14.50 13.09 -2.46
CA ALA A 416 15.31 13.12 -1.26
C ALA A 416 15.51 14.55 -0.71
N LEU A 417 15.67 15.54 -1.60
CA LEU A 417 15.78 16.95 -1.21
C LEU A 417 14.51 17.48 -0.53
N LEU A 418 13.32 17.03 -0.95
CA LEU A 418 12.07 17.37 -0.26
C LEU A 418 12.05 16.88 1.20
N ILE A 419 12.56 15.67 1.46
CA ILE A 419 12.68 15.13 2.83
C ILE A 419 13.68 15.95 3.66
N TRP A 420 14.82 16.31 3.06
CA TRP A 420 15.81 17.17 3.71
C TRP A 420 15.25 18.56 4.02
N PHE A 421 14.47 19.13 3.11
CA PHE A 421 13.81 20.40 3.31
C PHE A 421 12.80 20.35 4.47
N THR A 422 11.98 19.29 4.54
CA THR A 422 11.10 19.06 5.70
C THR A 422 11.91 18.95 6.99
N SER A 423 13.04 18.25 6.98
CA SER A 423 13.93 18.11 8.14
C SER A 423 14.51 19.46 8.59
N ALA A 424 14.99 20.28 7.65
CA ALA A 424 15.53 21.60 7.95
C ALA A 424 14.47 22.53 8.55
N ARG A 425 13.24 22.49 8.03
CA ARG A 425 12.10 23.25 8.55
C ARG A 425 11.72 22.84 9.98
N LEU A 426 11.82 21.55 10.31
CA LEU A 426 11.60 21.06 11.68
C LEU A 426 12.73 21.51 12.62
N GLU A 427 13.97 21.57 12.15
CA GLU A 427 15.09 22.09 12.95
C GLU A 427 14.93 23.59 13.25
N ILE A 428 14.54 24.39 12.26
CA ILE A 428 14.21 25.81 12.44
C ILE A 428 13.09 25.97 13.48
N LEU A 429 12.09 25.09 13.45
CA LEU A 429 11.00 25.08 14.43
C LEU A 429 11.50 24.74 15.84
N ILE A 430 12.41 23.77 15.99
CA ILE A 430 13.03 23.42 17.27
C ILE A 430 13.75 24.63 17.87
N GLU A 431 14.56 25.33 17.08
CA GLU A 431 15.23 26.55 17.55
C GLU A 431 14.25 27.65 17.99
N LYS A 432 13.14 27.79 17.26
CA LYS A 432 12.07 28.74 17.64
C LYS A 432 11.44 28.31 18.97
N LEU A 433 11.08 27.03 19.13
CA LEU A 433 10.46 26.50 20.35
C LEU A 433 11.33 26.74 21.59
N GLN A 434 12.64 26.55 21.49
CA GLN A 434 13.57 26.74 22.61
C GLN A 434 13.70 28.20 23.08
N ARG A 435 13.40 29.18 22.22
CA ARG A 435 13.54 30.62 22.52
C ARG A 435 12.25 31.29 22.99
N ILE A 436 11.14 30.55 23.09
CA ILE A 436 9.82 31.14 23.38
C ILE A 436 9.67 31.42 24.88
N THR A 437 9.32 32.66 25.20
CA THR A 437 8.91 33.09 26.55
C THR A 437 7.45 33.51 26.62
N ASN A 438 6.83 33.83 25.47
CA ASN A 438 5.51 34.44 25.38
C ASN A 438 4.45 33.46 24.84
N ILE A 439 3.21 33.54 25.37
CA ILE A 439 2.09 32.70 24.91
C ILE A 439 1.69 33.00 23.46
N SER A 440 1.78 34.26 23.03
CA SER A 440 1.47 34.67 21.64
C SER A 440 2.45 34.07 20.64
N GLU A 441 3.74 34.06 20.97
CA GLU A 441 4.80 33.43 20.17
C GLU A 441 4.64 31.91 20.16
N LEU A 442 4.27 31.31 21.30
CA LEU A 442 3.96 29.89 21.37
C LEU A 442 2.79 29.51 20.45
N LYS A 443 1.72 30.31 20.45
CA LYS A 443 0.56 30.07 19.56
C LYS A 443 0.98 30.14 18.09
N LYS A 444 1.81 31.11 17.71
CA LYS A 444 2.34 31.23 16.34
C LYS A 444 3.23 30.05 15.97
N CYS A 445 4.08 29.60 16.89
CA CYS A 445 4.97 28.45 16.68
C CYS A 445 4.18 27.14 16.54
N ILE A 446 3.10 26.98 17.31
CA ILE A 446 2.19 25.82 17.17
C ILE A 446 1.48 25.84 15.83
N GLN A 447 1.02 27.01 15.36
CA GLN A 447 0.42 27.15 14.04
C GLN A 447 1.44 26.76 12.95
N GLU A 448 2.69 27.20 13.08
CA GLU A 448 3.80 26.84 12.18
C GLU A 448 4.09 25.33 12.22
N HIS A 449 4.11 24.71 13.41
CA HIS A 449 4.25 23.27 13.58
C HIS A 449 3.10 22.50 12.91
N GLN A 450 1.85 22.93 13.10
CA GLN A 450 0.68 22.31 12.47
C GLN A 450 0.75 22.36 10.95
N ASN A 451 1.13 23.51 10.39
CA ASN A 451 1.29 23.67 8.94
C ASN A 451 2.44 22.81 8.42
N LEU A 452 3.55 22.72 9.16
CA LEU A 452 4.69 21.89 8.79
C LEU A 452 4.38 20.39 8.85
N LEU A 453 3.56 19.96 9.81
CA LEU A 453 3.06 18.58 9.85
C LEU A 453 2.17 18.25 8.65
N LYS A 454 1.33 19.19 8.19
CA LYS A 454 0.55 19.02 6.95
C LYS A 454 1.45 18.90 5.74
N TYR A 455 2.41 19.81 5.59
CA TYR A 455 3.41 19.74 4.52
C TYR A 455 4.18 18.42 4.52
N ALA A 456 4.62 17.95 5.69
CA ALA A 456 5.33 16.68 5.83
C ALA A 456 4.47 15.46 5.43
N GLU A 457 3.16 15.49 5.70
CA GLU A 457 2.22 14.45 5.24
C GLU A 457 2.11 14.48 3.71
N GLU A 458 1.98 15.65 3.09
CA GLU A 458 1.92 15.80 1.63
C GLU A 458 3.21 15.31 0.94
N VAL A 459 4.37 15.65 1.49
CA VAL A 459 5.68 15.13 1.04
C VAL A 459 5.74 13.61 1.19
N THR A 460 5.24 13.08 2.30
CA THR A 460 5.24 11.63 2.57
C THR A 460 4.34 10.89 1.59
N ILE A 461 3.14 11.42 1.28
CA ILE A 461 2.21 10.87 0.28
C ILE A 461 2.84 10.87 -1.11
N LEU A 462 3.56 11.94 -1.48
CA LEU A 462 4.27 12.06 -2.75
C LEU A 462 5.38 11.01 -2.88
N ILE A 463 6.17 10.81 -1.81
CA ILE A 463 7.39 10.02 -1.86
C ILE A 463 7.12 8.52 -1.73
N ARG A 464 6.14 8.10 -0.93
CA ARG A 464 5.82 6.67 -0.67
C ARG A 464 5.76 5.79 -1.94
N PRO A 465 4.98 6.12 -2.98
CA PRO A 465 4.89 5.26 -4.17
C PRO A 465 6.19 5.22 -4.98
N ILE A 466 6.93 6.33 -5.04
CA ILE A 466 8.19 6.44 -5.77
C ILE A 466 9.30 5.67 -5.05
N ALA A 467 9.42 5.87 -3.73
CA ALA A 467 10.39 5.14 -2.93
C ALA A 467 10.12 3.64 -2.98
N LEU A 468 8.85 3.21 -2.92
CA LEU A 468 8.52 1.79 -3.01
C LEU A 468 8.86 1.19 -4.38
N SER A 469 8.51 1.86 -5.48
CA SER A 469 8.84 1.37 -6.82
C SER A 469 10.35 1.32 -7.03
N THR A 470 11.07 2.35 -6.60
CA THR A 470 12.52 2.43 -6.68
C THR A 470 13.20 1.33 -5.87
N VAL A 471 12.80 1.08 -4.62
CA VAL A 471 13.37 0.01 -3.79
C VAL A 471 13.06 -1.37 -4.37
N SER A 472 11.84 -1.60 -4.86
CA SER A 472 11.43 -2.88 -5.44
C SER A 472 12.18 -3.17 -6.76
N LEU A 473 12.30 -2.17 -7.64
CA LEU A 473 13.04 -2.32 -8.89
C LEU A 473 14.54 -2.48 -8.64
N SER A 474 15.11 -1.75 -7.69
CA SER A 474 16.53 -1.84 -7.33
C SER A 474 16.86 -3.20 -6.72
N THR A 475 15.99 -3.77 -5.87
CA THR A 475 16.21 -5.11 -5.30
C THR A 475 16.15 -6.20 -6.37
N ILE A 476 15.17 -6.16 -7.29
CA ILE A 476 15.11 -7.07 -8.43
C ILE A 476 16.36 -6.93 -9.31
N ALA A 477 16.78 -5.70 -9.61
CA ALA A 477 17.97 -5.44 -10.41
C ALA A 477 19.24 -5.98 -9.73
N LEU A 478 19.41 -5.76 -8.42
CA LEU A 478 20.56 -6.27 -7.67
C LEU A 478 20.60 -7.80 -7.63
N ILE A 479 19.46 -8.48 -7.53
CA ILE A 479 19.39 -9.95 -7.61
C ILE A 479 19.84 -10.43 -8.98
N ILE A 480 19.32 -9.84 -10.06
CA ILE A 480 19.68 -10.21 -11.45
C ILE A 480 21.17 -9.96 -11.69
N VAL A 481 21.68 -8.79 -11.31
CA VAL A 481 23.10 -8.44 -11.47
C VAL A 481 24.00 -9.35 -10.64
N GLY A 482 23.58 -9.72 -9.42
CA GLY A 482 24.26 -10.70 -8.59
C GLY A 482 24.38 -12.07 -9.27
N LEU A 483 23.30 -12.57 -9.89
CA LEU A 483 23.32 -13.82 -10.66
C LEU A 483 24.24 -13.75 -11.89
N ILE A 484 24.27 -12.60 -12.59
CA ILE A 484 25.17 -12.37 -13.74
C ILE A 484 26.63 -12.41 -13.29
N LEU A 485 26.97 -11.80 -12.14
CA LEU A 485 28.33 -11.80 -11.59
C LEU A 485 28.84 -13.20 -11.22
N LEU A 486 27.94 -14.12 -10.86
CA LEU A 486 28.27 -15.52 -10.54
C LEU A 486 28.50 -16.37 -11.80
N THR A 487 28.06 -15.91 -12.96
CA THR A 487 28.22 -16.62 -14.24
C THR A 487 29.55 -16.24 -14.88
N ASP A 488 30.15 -17.15 -15.66
CA ASP A 488 31.37 -16.84 -16.40
C ASP A 488 31.04 -15.92 -17.59
N GLN A 489 31.18 -14.62 -17.37
CA GLN A 489 30.89 -13.54 -18.32
C GLN A 489 32.15 -12.69 -18.58
N PRO A 490 32.26 -12.03 -19.75
CA PRO A 490 33.41 -11.21 -20.09
C PRO A 490 33.63 -10.07 -19.10
N LEU A 491 34.89 -9.64 -18.93
CA LEU A 491 35.29 -8.62 -17.96
C LEU A 491 34.51 -7.29 -18.16
N SER A 492 34.25 -6.89 -19.41
CA SER A 492 33.46 -5.69 -19.71
C SER A 492 32.04 -5.76 -19.11
N MET A 493 31.37 -6.91 -19.24
CA MET A 493 30.03 -7.11 -18.68
C MET A 493 30.05 -7.10 -17.15
N LYS A 494 31.10 -7.65 -16.52
CA LYS A 494 31.29 -7.59 -15.06
C LYS A 494 31.49 -6.14 -14.58
N ILE A 495 32.25 -5.31 -15.31
CA ILE A 495 32.42 -3.88 -14.99
C ILE A 495 31.09 -3.13 -15.07
N GLN A 496 30.29 -3.36 -16.12
CA GLN A 496 28.95 -2.78 -16.24
C GLN A 496 28.04 -3.20 -15.08
N CYS A 497 28.09 -4.47 -14.67
CA CYS A 497 27.36 -4.99 -13.52
C CYS A 497 27.75 -4.29 -12.20
N VAL A 498 29.05 -4.05 -11.96
CA VAL A 498 29.52 -3.31 -10.78
C VAL A 498 28.98 -1.88 -10.78
N GLY A 499 28.96 -1.23 -11.96
CA GLY A 499 28.38 0.11 -12.12
C GLY A 499 26.89 0.14 -11.74
N ILE A 500 26.09 -0.79 -12.25
CA ILE A 500 24.66 -0.92 -11.97
C ILE A 500 24.41 -1.24 -10.48
N MET A 501 25.23 -2.10 -9.87
CA MET A 501 25.13 -2.43 -8.45
C MET A 501 25.30 -1.20 -7.56
N PHE A 502 26.35 -0.42 -7.81
CA PHE A 502 26.58 0.81 -7.04
C PHE A 502 25.46 1.84 -7.27
N SER A 503 24.98 2.00 -8.51
CA SER A 503 23.84 2.85 -8.82
C SER A 503 22.55 2.40 -8.11
N GLY A 504 22.26 1.10 -8.05
CA GLY A 504 21.11 0.57 -7.35
C GLY A 504 21.19 0.80 -5.83
N LEU A 505 22.36 0.54 -5.24
CA LEU A 505 22.59 0.76 -3.80
C LEU A 505 22.55 2.25 -3.42
N SER A 506 23.12 3.13 -4.25
CA SER A 506 23.11 4.57 -4.00
C SER A 506 21.69 5.13 -4.04
N VAL A 507 20.88 4.69 -5.00
CA VAL A 507 19.48 5.12 -5.17
C VAL A 507 18.61 4.70 -3.97
N VAL A 508 18.81 3.51 -3.39
CA VAL A 508 18.11 3.13 -2.15
C VAL A 508 18.60 4.02 -0.98
N PHE A 509 19.90 4.25 -0.89
CA PHE A 509 20.49 5.07 0.18
C PHE A 509 20.02 6.54 0.15
N MET A 510 19.79 7.09 -1.05
CA MET A 510 19.25 8.44 -1.26
C MET A 510 17.96 8.69 -0.47
N TYR A 511 17.13 7.67 -0.26
CA TYR A 511 15.90 7.74 0.53
C TYR A 511 16.10 7.43 2.01
N THR A 512 16.86 6.39 2.33
CA THR A 512 16.99 5.92 3.72
C THR A 512 17.73 6.92 4.59
N TRP A 513 18.71 7.65 4.04
CA TRP A 513 19.48 8.62 4.81
C TRP A 513 18.66 9.84 5.27
N PRO A 514 17.99 10.60 4.39
CA PRO A 514 17.13 11.69 4.84
C PRO A 514 15.93 11.21 5.63
N ALA A 515 15.39 10.02 5.35
CA ALA A 515 14.26 9.47 6.11
C ALA A 515 14.65 9.15 7.57
N GLU A 516 15.83 8.56 7.81
CA GLU A 516 16.36 8.36 9.17
C GLU A 516 16.50 9.70 9.90
N HIS A 517 17.06 10.69 9.20
CA HIS A 517 17.26 12.01 9.77
C HIS A 517 15.94 12.71 10.11
N LEU A 518 14.93 12.57 9.26
CA LEU A 518 13.59 13.09 9.50
C LEU A 518 12.97 12.47 10.74
N ILE A 519 13.12 11.14 10.91
CA ILE A 519 12.65 10.43 12.10
C ILE A 519 13.32 11.01 13.35
N HIS A 520 14.65 11.12 13.34
CA HIS A 520 15.42 11.66 14.46
C HIS A 520 14.99 13.09 14.83
N ILE A 521 14.93 14.01 13.84
CA ILE A 521 14.54 15.39 14.10
C ILE A 521 13.09 15.48 14.61
N SER A 522 12.19 14.65 14.09
CA SER A 522 10.80 14.67 14.53
C SER A 522 10.62 14.21 15.98
N ASP A 523 11.46 13.28 16.44
CA ASP A 523 11.49 12.80 17.83
C ASP A 523 12.15 13.85 18.76
N ASP A 524 13.23 14.49 18.28
CA ASP A 524 13.95 15.56 18.98
C ASP A 524 13.08 16.76 19.35
N ILE A 525 11.97 17.02 18.64
CA ILE A 525 11.04 18.10 19.01
C ILE A 525 10.54 17.93 20.45
N GLY A 526 10.21 16.69 20.85
CA GLY A 526 9.72 16.41 22.19
C GLY A 526 10.80 16.64 23.24
N GLN A 527 12.00 16.17 22.94
CA GLN A 527 13.17 16.30 23.82
C GLN A 527 13.61 17.76 23.96
N ALA A 528 13.72 18.48 22.84
CA ALA A 528 14.11 19.89 22.83
C ALA A 528 13.15 20.78 23.62
N VAL A 529 11.84 20.48 23.59
CA VAL A 529 10.85 21.18 24.41
C VAL A 529 10.99 20.80 25.89
N PHE A 530 11.33 19.55 26.18
CA PHE A 530 11.56 19.07 27.55
C PHE A 530 12.82 19.68 28.19
N ASP A 531 13.85 19.93 27.40
CA ASP A 531 15.11 20.53 27.84
C ASP A 531 15.00 22.04 28.11
N THR A 532 13.88 22.68 27.72
CA THR A 532 13.61 24.06 28.13
C THR A 532 13.26 24.15 29.61
N GLU A 533 13.33 25.35 30.20
CA GLU A 533 12.84 25.60 31.57
C GLU A 533 11.29 25.62 31.65
N TRP A 534 10.60 24.70 30.97
CA TRP A 534 9.14 24.61 30.87
C TRP A 534 8.43 24.53 32.22
N TYR A 535 9.12 24.01 33.24
CA TYR A 535 8.64 23.93 34.62
C TYR A 535 8.70 25.28 35.35
N GLN A 536 9.46 26.26 34.89
CA GLN A 536 9.46 27.62 35.43
C GLN A 536 8.47 28.53 34.70
N GLN A 537 7.94 28.09 33.56
CA GLN A 537 7.00 28.85 32.75
C GLN A 537 5.59 28.95 33.36
N PRO A 538 4.81 29.98 32.99
CA PRO A 538 3.42 30.13 33.43
C PRO A 538 2.57 28.89 33.17
N ILE A 539 1.59 28.61 34.03
CA ILE A 539 0.75 27.40 33.98
C ILE A 539 0.11 27.19 32.59
N ALA A 540 -0.31 28.27 31.92
CA ALA A 540 -0.87 28.22 30.58
C ALA A 540 0.16 27.74 29.53
N LEU A 541 1.39 28.24 29.62
CA LEU A 541 2.50 27.86 28.74
C LEU A 541 2.91 26.40 29.02
N ARG A 542 3.04 26.03 30.29
CA ARG A 542 3.35 24.66 30.73
C ARG A 542 2.38 23.61 30.18
N LYS A 543 1.08 23.84 30.32
CA LYS A 543 0.03 22.93 29.80
C LYS A 543 0.08 22.81 28.27
N THR A 544 0.50 23.86 27.58
CA THR A 544 0.58 23.90 26.11
C THR A 544 1.81 23.15 25.61
N LEU A 545 2.98 23.35 26.24
CA LEU A 545 4.20 22.60 25.94
C LEU A 545 4.03 21.09 26.16
N GLN A 546 3.29 20.68 27.18
CA GLN A 546 2.95 19.26 27.39
C GLN A 546 2.20 18.65 26.20
N ILE A 547 1.31 19.40 25.55
CA ILE A 547 0.60 18.92 24.35
C ILE A 547 1.54 18.80 23.16
N VAL A 548 2.50 19.73 23.01
CA VAL A 548 3.55 19.65 21.99
C VAL A 548 4.43 18.41 22.21
N MET A 549 4.87 18.15 23.45
CA MET A 549 5.62 16.95 23.80
C MET A 549 4.83 15.67 23.49
N LEU A 550 3.54 15.60 23.84
CA LEU A 550 2.68 14.46 23.55
C LEU A 550 2.47 14.26 22.03
N ARG A 551 2.47 15.33 21.24
CA ARG A 551 2.38 15.24 19.78
C ARG A 551 3.70 14.76 19.17
N ALA A 552 4.82 15.21 19.71
CA ALA A 552 6.16 14.86 19.23
C ALA A 552 6.48 13.37 19.39
N GLN A 553 5.85 12.68 20.36
CA GLN A 553 5.94 11.22 20.51
C GLN A 553 5.51 10.41 19.28
N LYS A 554 4.82 11.02 18.31
CA LYS A 554 4.54 10.41 17.01
C LYS A 554 5.47 11.03 15.95
N PRO A 555 6.64 10.41 15.69
CA PRO A 555 7.58 10.90 14.69
C PRO A 555 7.00 10.82 13.28
N ILE A 556 7.57 11.61 12.37
CA ILE A 556 7.21 11.57 10.95
C ILE A 556 7.98 10.42 10.31
N ILE A 557 7.26 9.38 9.88
CA ILE A 557 7.84 8.17 9.32
C ILE A 557 7.37 8.00 7.87
N ILE A 558 8.33 7.78 6.96
CA ILE A 558 8.06 7.35 5.59
C ILE A 558 8.07 5.82 5.57
N SER A 559 6.88 5.23 5.57
CA SER A 559 6.68 3.78 5.46
C SER A 559 5.49 3.49 4.56
N VAL A 560 5.54 2.35 3.86
CA VAL A 560 4.35 1.81 3.19
C VAL A 560 3.89 0.61 4.01
N PRO A 561 2.78 0.73 4.76
CA PRO A 561 2.32 -0.34 5.63
C PRO A 561 2.33 -1.69 4.91
N CYS A 562 2.99 -2.66 5.54
CA CYS A 562 3.10 -4.05 5.11
C CYS A 562 3.97 -4.37 3.88
N VAL A 563 4.55 -3.40 3.16
CA VAL A 563 5.51 -3.65 2.06
C VAL A 563 6.91 -3.16 2.41
N MET A 564 6.98 -1.94 2.92
CA MET A 564 8.23 -1.28 3.25
C MET A 564 8.13 -0.80 4.69
N PRO A 565 8.93 -1.38 5.62
CA PRO A 565 9.02 -0.84 6.97
C PRO A 565 9.53 0.62 6.90
N ALA A 566 9.58 1.30 8.05
CA ALA A 566 10.13 2.66 8.12
C ALA A 566 11.45 2.76 7.33
N LEU A 567 11.48 3.61 6.30
CA LEU A 567 12.70 3.94 5.56
C LEU A 567 13.69 4.47 6.58
N SER A 568 14.73 3.67 6.81
CA SER A 568 15.70 3.86 7.88
C SER A 568 17.03 3.27 7.44
N LEU A 569 18.11 3.70 8.08
CA LEU A 569 19.43 3.09 7.90
C LEU A 569 19.43 1.63 8.34
N LYS A 570 18.58 1.26 9.31
CA LYS A 570 18.36 -0.14 9.72
C LYS A 570 17.77 -0.98 8.59
N TYR A 571 16.79 -0.43 7.87
CA TYR A 571 16.23 -1.09 6.69
C TYR A 571 17.29 -1.26 5.60
N TYR A 572 18.08 -0.21 5.31
CA TYR A 572 19.19 -0.30 4.36
C TYR A 572 20.19 -1.41 4.72
N ALA A 573 20.59 -1.50 5.99
CA ALA A 573 21.51 -2.53 6.47
C ALA A 573 20.92 -3.94 6.40
N SER A 574 19.60 -4.11 6.58
CA SER A 574 18.94 -5.42 6.45
C SER A 574 18.92 -5.97 5.03
N VAL A 575 19.03 -5.11 4.00
CA VAL A 575 19.14 -5.55 2.59
C VAL A 575 20.55 -6.12 2.30
N ARG A 576 21.53 -5.88 3.17
CA ARG A 576 22.92 -6.32 3.04
C ARG A 576 23.22 -7.67 3.71
N ASN A 577 22.38 -8.13 4.64
CA ASN A 577 22.50 -9.42 5.34
C ASN A 577 21.51 -10.43 4.77
#